data_AF-A0A7C6P0L7-F1
#
_entry.id   AF-A0A7C6P0L7-F1
#
_cell.length_a   1.000
_cell.length_b   1.000
_cell.length_c   1.000
_cell.angle_alpha   90.00
_cell.angle_beta   90.00
_cell.angle_gamma   90.00
#
_symmetry.space_group_name_H-M   'P 1'
#
loop_
_entity.id
_entity.type
_entity.pdbx_description
1 polymer ?
#
loop_
_entity_poly.entity_id
_entity_poly.type
_entity_poly.pdbx_seq_one_letter_code
_entity_poly.pdbx_strand_id
1 'polypeptide(L)'
;MLTRYTHRGKLCLYPHGYIRERIILLKFFTDEDKRTVLFRWATWIVIIALLSAIATWFVTGEIIRSVTILVVFYPCALVLATPTAIMAGIGNATRYGILIREGDALERLAKIKRIAFDKTGTLTYGKPVVTQIISIDPKVGEALLLELAGINNIKAGCLPENKLEAIQVYQQKNEPVCMVGDGINDAPALKTAYVGIAMGSIGSDIAVDAADIVLVGDDIKEIPHLLQLAKKTMQTININLAASMALNFIAIGLAITGVLNPVVGALVHNIGSVAVIINSSLLLKWRNEK
;
A
#
# COMPACT_ATOMS: atom_id res chain seq x y z
N MET A 1 -9.73 28.06 -21.32
CA MET A 1 -8.33 28.41 -20.98
C MET A 1 -7.57 27.11 -20.77
N LEU A 2 -6.54 26.82 -21.57
CA LEU A 2 -5.76 25.57 -21.48
C LEU A 2 -4.62 25.74 -20.46
N THR A 3 -4.46 24.84 -19.49
CA THR A 3 -3.29 24.87 -18.60
C THR A 3 -2.13 24.12 -19.24
N ARG A 4 -0.96 24.76 -19.36
CA ARG A 4 0.28 24.14 -19.86
C ARG A 4 0.95 23.37 -18.73
N TYR A 5 1.34 22.13 -19.00
CA TYR A 5 2.24 21.38 -18.11
C TYR A 5 3.39 20.78 -18.92
N THR A 6 4.61 20.95 -18.41
CA THR A 6 5.84 20.46 -19.01
C THR A 6 6.49 19.46 -18.07
N HIS A 7 6.58 18.20 -18.49
CA HIS A 7 7.37 17.18 -17.81
C HIS A 7 8.42 16.64 -18.77
N ARG A 8 9.71 16.82 -18.45
CA ARG A 8 10.88 16.51 -19.29
C ARG A 8 10.73 16.93 -20.77
N GLY A 9 10.33 18.19 -21.01
CA GLY A 9 10.35 18.79 -22.35
C GLY A 9 9.19 18.43 -23.28
N LYS A 10 8.26 17.55 -22.89
CA LYS A 10 7.00 17.36 -23.61
C LYS A 10 5.94 18.34 -23.09
N LEU A 11 5.43 19.20 -23.97
CA LEU A 11 4.40 20.18 -23.67
C LEU A 11 3.02 19.58 -23.93
N CYS A 12 2.21 19.38 -22.90
CA CYS A 12 0.84 18.93 -23.03
C CYS A 12 -0.14 20.06 -22.64
N LEU A 13 -1.16 20.28 -23.47
CA LEU A 13 -2.18 21.32 -23.34
C LEU A 13 -3.54 20.68 -23.02
N TYR A 14 -4.26 21.14 -21.99
CA TYR A 14 -5.54 20.55 -21.60
C TYR A 14 -6.64 21.55 -21.24
N PRO A 15 -7.91 21.29 -21.61
CA PRO A 15 -9.06 22.13 -21.27
C PRO A 15 -9.34 22.16 -19.77
N HIS A 16 -9.68 23.33 -19.25
CA HIS A 16 -10.03 23.53 -17.84
C HIS A 16 -11.28 22.72 -17.48
N GLY A 17 -11.19 21.84 -16.48
CA GLY A 17 -12.36 21.20 -15.87
C GLY A 17 -12.17 19.75 -15.38
N TYR A 18 -11.21 19.00 -15.95
CA TYR A 18 -11.10 17.56 -15.68
C TYR A 18 -9.92 17.23 -14.75
N ILE A 19 -10.17 17.31 -13.44
CA ILE A 19 -9.21 16.93 -12.37
C ILE A 19 -8.90 15.42 -12.41
N ARG A 20 -9.86 14.60 -12.87
CA ARG A 20 -9.76 13.13 -12.97
C ARG A 20 -8.64 12.68 -13.90
N GLU A 21 -8.54 13.27 -15.08
CA GLU A 21 -7.52 12.93 -16.08
C GLU A 21 -6.12 13.31 -15.60
N ARG A 22 -6.00 14.42 -14.86
CA ARG A 22 -4.73 14.84 -14.24
C ARG A 22 -4.23 13.85 -13.20
N ILE A 23 -5.10 13.35 -12.31
CA ILE A 23 -4.71 12.40 -11.26
C ILE A 23 -4.32 11.04 -11.88
N ILE A 24 -5.09 10.58 -12.88
CA ILE A 24 -4.79 9.34 -13.61
C ILE A 24 -3.43 9.44 -14.29
N LEU A 25 -3.18 10.52 -15.05
CA LEU A 25 -1.89 10.76 -15.70
C LEU A 25 -0.75 10.82 -14.68
N LEU A 26 -0.94 11.52 -13.55
CA LEU A 26 0.08 11.60 -12.50
C LEU A 26 0.43 10.21 -11.94
N LYS A 27 -0.58 9.36 -11.68
CA LYS A 27 -0.37 7.96 -11.25
C LYS A 27 0.40 7.17 -12.30
N PHE A 28 0.00 7.25 -13.57
CA PHE A 28 0.70 6.59 -14.68
C PHE A 28 2.17 7.03 -14.77
N PHE A 29 2.45 8.33 -14.68
CA PHE A 29 3.83 8.84 -14.67
C PHE A 29 4.62 8.38 -13.45
N THR A 30 4.02 8.39 -12.25
CA THR A 30 4.72 7.90 -11.05
C THR A 30 5.05 6.41 -11.12
N ASP A 31 4.19 5.61 -11.76
CA ASP A 31 4.40 4.17 -11.88
C ASP A 31 5.45 3.84 -12.97
N GLU A 32 5.48 4.62 -14.05
CA GLU A 32 6.51 4.55 -15.09
C GLU A 32 7.89 4.99 -14.58
N ASP A 33 7.94 6.06 -13.76
CA ASP A 33 9.19 6.51 -13.12
C ASP A 33 9.72 5.47 -12.11
N LYS A 34 8.85 4.83 -11.32
CA LYS A 34 9.23 3.73 -10.41
C LYS A 34 9.88 2.57 -11.15
N ARG A 35 9.27 2.11 -12.25
CA ARG A 35 9.84 1.05 -13.10
C ARG A 35 11.21 1.45 -13.67
N THR A 36 11.33 2.69 -14.14
CA THR A 36 12.60 3.22 -14.70
C THR A 36 13.72 3.27 -13.66
N VAL A 37 13.41 3.69 -12.42
CA VAL A 37 14.39 3.73 -11.33
C VAL A 37 14.87 2.33 -10.95
N LEU A 38 13.96 1.35 -10.91
CA LEU A 38 14.29 -0.05 -10.63
C LEU A 38 15.28 -0.61 -11.67
N PHE A 39 15.02 -0.40 -12.97
CA PHE A 39 15.92 -0.84 -14.04
C PHE A 39 17.30 -0.19 -13.93
N ARG A 40 17.37 1.11 -13.62
CA ARG A 40 18.65 1.81 -13.43
C ARG A 40 19.44 1.26 -12.25
N TRP A 41 18.77 0.91 -11.15
CA TRP A 41 19.39 0.29 -9.98
C TRP A 41 19.99 -1.08 -10.32
N ALA A 42 19.27 -1.91 -11.07
CA ALA A 42 19.75 -3.22 -11.51
C ALA A 42 21.05 -3.12 -12.34
N THR A 43 21.15 -2.13 -13.23
CA THR A 43 22.37 -1.90 -14.01
C THR A 43 23.58 -1.60 -13.13
N TRP A 44 23.43 -0.73 -12.13
CA TRP A 44 24.52 -0.41 -11.21
C TRP A 44 24.96 -1.61 -10.37
N ILE A 45 24.03 -2.44 -9.92
CA ILE A 45 24.33 -3.69 -9.19
C ILE A 45 25.25 -4.58 -10.04
N VAL A 46 24.92 -4.82 -11.31
CA VAL A 46 25.73 -5.67 -12.19
C VAL A 46 27.14 -5.09 -12.40
N ILE A 47 27.25 -3.77 -12.61
CA ILE A 47 28.55 -3.12 -12.80
C ILE A 47 29.42 -3.27 -11.55
N ILE A 48 28.85 -3.03 -10.36
CA ILE A 48 29.59 -3.16 -9.09
C ILE A 48 30.01 -4.62 -8.85
N ALA A 49 29.14 -5.58 -9.18
CA ALA A 49 29.46 -7.01 -9.09
C ALA A 49 30.69 -7.37 -9.93
N LEU A 50 30.70 -6.96 -11.20
CA LEU A 50 31.82 -7.23 -12.12
C LEU A 50 33.10 -6.55 -11.67
N LEU A 51 33.03 -5.28 -11.28
CA LEU A 51 34.20 -4.53 -10.79
C LEU A 51 34.78 -5.16 -9.52
N SER A 52 33.93 -5.56 -8.57
CA SER A 52 34.39 -6.21 -7.33
C SER A 52 35.01 -7.59 -7.58
N ALA A 53 34.46 -8.37 -8.52
CA ALA A 53 35.02 -9.66 -8.93
C ALA A 53 36.38 -9.51 -9.64
N ILE A 54 36.50 -8.55 -10.56
CA ILE A 54 37.76 -8.26 -11.26
C ILE A 54 38.82 -7.75 -10.28
N ALA A 55 38.45 -6.82 -9.39
CA ALA A 55 39.37 -6.30 -8.38
C ALA A 55 39.85 -7.41 -7.44
N THR A 56 38.96 -8.30 -6.99
CA THR A 56 39.33 -9.44 -6.14
C THR A 56 40.24 -10.41 -6.86
N TRP A 57 39.99 -10.67 -8.15
CA TRP A 57 40.88 -11.50 -8.97
C TRP A 57 42.29 -10.90 -9.08
N PHE A 58 42.37 -9.59 -9.35
CA PHE A 58 43.64 -8.90 -9.52
C PHE A 58 44.47 -8.88 -8.23
N VAL A 59 43.81 -8.78 -7.07
CA VAL A 59 44.48 -8.74 -5.76
C VAL A 59 44.86 -10.14 -5.27
N THR A 60 43.98 -11.14 -5.42
CA THR A 60 44.18 -12.47 -4.83
C THR A 60 44.77 -13.50 -5.80
N GLY A 61 44.63 -13.29 -7.11
CA GLY A 61 44.97 -14.27 -8.16
C GLY A 61 43.99 -15.45 -8.24
N GLU A 62 43.00 -15.55 -7.34
CA GLU A 62 42.12 -16.71 -7.24
C GLU A 62 40.80 -16.50 -7.99
N ILE A 63 40.64 -17.22 -9.11
CA ILE A 63 39.41 -17.15 -9.92
C ILE A 63 38.17 -17.62 -9.17
N ILE A 64 38.31 -18.55 -8.22
CA ILE A 64 37.20 -19.12 -7.44
C ILE A 64 36.54 -18.03 -6.59
N ARG A 65 37.31 -17.12 -5.99
CA ARG A 65 36.77 -16.02 -5.18
C ARG A 65 35.97 -15.05 -6.04
N SER A 66 36.47 -14.73 -7.22
CA SER A 66 35.81 -13.85 -8.19
C SER A 66 34.49 -14.43 -8.69
N VAL A 67 34.48 -15.72 -9.03
CA VAL A 67 33.23 -16.43 -9.40
C VAL A 67 32.26 -16.46 -8.22
N THR A 68 32.76 -16.70 -7.00
CA THR A 68 31.91 -16.68 -5.79
C THR A 68 31.21 -15.34 -5.63
N ILE A 69 31.94 -14.22 -5.76
CA ILE A 69 31.37 -12.87 -5.66
C ILE A 69 30.22 -12.71 -6.66
N LEU A 70 30.40 -13.09 -7.92
CA LEU A 70 29.35 -13.00 -8.94
C LEU A 70 28.10 -13.82 -8.57
N VAL A 71 28.29 -15.01 -7.99
CA VAL A 71 27.19 -15.88 -7.54
C VAL A 71 26.40 -15.23 -6.40
N VAL A 72 27.08 -14.67 -5.39
CA VAL A 72 26.38 -14.14 -4.20
C VAL A 72 25.95 -12.69 -4.31
N PHE A 73 26.39 -11.95 -5.34
CA PHE A 73 26.05 -10.54 -5.48
C PHE A 73 24.58 -10.29 -5.78
N TYR A 74 23.94 -11.22 -6.52
CA TYR A 74 22.56 -11.04 -6.98
C TYR A 74 21.57 -11.30 -5.82
N PRO A 75 20.76 -10.33 -5.39
CA PRO A 75 19.98 -10.46 -4.17
C PRO A 75 18.55 -10.99 -4.43
N CYS A 76 18.34 -12.29 -4.74
CA CYS A 76 16.98 -12.83 -4.99
C CYS A 76 16.03 -12.62 -3.81
N ALA A 77 16.50 -12.86 -2.58
CA ALA A 77 15.68 -12.71 -1.37
C ALA A 77 15.14 -11.27 -1.21
N LEU A 78 15.92 -10.27 -1.61
CA LEU A 78 15.53 -8.86 -1.61
C LEU A 78 14.42 -8.58 -2.63
N VAL A 79 14.53 -9.15 -3.84
CA VAL A 79 13.52 -9.04 -4.90
C VAL A 79 12.21 -9.71 -4.49
N LEU A 80 12.28 -10.82 -3.76
CA LEU A 80 11.11 -11.57 -3.29
C LEU A 80 10.43 -10.99 -2.04
N ALA A 81 11.14 -10.19 -1.26
CA ALA A 81 10.67 -9.68 0.04
C ALA A 81 9.29 -8.99 -0.04
N THR A 82 9.12 -8.07 -0.99
CA THR A 82 7.89 -7.30 -1.16
C THR A 82 6.73 -8.13 -1.73
N PRO A 83 6.84 -8.77 -2.91
CA PRO A 83 5.71 -9.48 -3.51
C PRO A 83 5.22 -10.64 -2.64
N THR A 84 6.11 -11.36 -1.95
CA THR A 84 5.71 -12.47 -1.07
C THR A 84 4.93 -12.00 0.14
N ALA A 85 5.35 -10.91 0.78
CA ALA A 85 4.67 -10.35 1.95
C ALA A 85 3.34 -9.72 1.58
N ILE A 86 3.27 -8.96 0.46
CA ILE A 86 2.02 -8.40 -0.05
C ILE A 86 1.03 -9.51 -0.39
N MET A 87 1.45 -10.57 -1.09
CA MET A 87 0.57 -11.67 -1.44
C MET A 87 0.05 -12.42 -0.22
N ALA A 88 0.90 -12.63 0.80
CA ALA A 88 0.46 -13.21 2.07
C ALA A 88 -0.50 -12.29 2.84
N GLY A 89 -0.29 -10.98 2.80
CA GLY A 89 -1.20 -9.98 3.37
C GLY A 89 -2.56 -9.95 2.66
N ILE A 90 -2.58 -9.95 1.33
CA ILE A 90 -3.84 -10.05 0.56
C ILE A 90 -4.56 -11.36 0.86
N GLY A 91 -3.83 -12.48 0.85
CA GLY A 91 -4.40 -13.80 1.18
C GLY A 91 -4.99 -13.86 2.59
N ASN A 92 -4.39 -13.15 3.56
CA ASN A 92 -4.96 -12.97 4.88
C ASN A 92 -6.24 -12.13 4.85
N ALA A 93 -6.21 -10.95 4.23
CA ALA A 93 -7.36 -10.04 4.13
C ALA A 93 -8.60 -10.70 3.50
N THR A 94 -8.40 -11.48 2.43
CA THR A 94 -9.49 -12.19 1.75
C THR A 94 -10.20 -13.21 2.65
N ARG A 95 -9.51 -13.81 3.64
CA ARG A 95 -10.13 -14.72 4.62
C ARG A 95 -11.15 -14.03 5.53
N TYR A 96 -11.09 -12.70 5.63
CA TYR A 96 -11.98 -11.86 6.43
C TYR A 96 -12.93 -11.04 5.55
N GLY A 97 -13.16 -11.47 4.31
CA GLY A 97 -14.10 -10.79 3.40
C GLY A 97 -13.59 -9.44 2.88
N ILE A 98 -12.28 -9.20 2.91
CA ILE A 98 -11.66 -7.97 2.41
C ILE A 98 -10.94 -8.25 1.08
N LEU A 99 -11.41 -7.64 0.01
CA LEU A 99 -10.82 -7.77 -1.32
C LEU A 99 -9.92 -6.59 -1.62
N ILE A 100 -8.64 -6.83 -1.90
CA ILE A 100 -7.66 -5.82 -2.26
C ILE A 100 -7.37 -5.93 -3.76
N ARG A 101 -7.58 -4.85 -4.53
CA ARG A 101 -7.39 -4.87 -6.00
C ARG A 101 -5.92 -4.86 -6.40
N GLU A 102 -5.13 -4.03 -5.74
CA GLU A 102 -3.73 -3.77 -6.08
C GLU A 102 -2.84 -3.89 -4.84
N GLY A 103 -1.65 -4.47 -4.99
CA GLY A 103 -0.73 -4.68 -3.88
C GLY A 103 -0.20 -3.40 -3.24
N ASP A 104 -0.14 -2.31 -4.01
CA ASP A 104 0.28 -1.00 -3.52
C ASP A 104 -0.76 -0.38 -2.55
N ALA A 105 -2.03 -0.80 -2.63
CA ALA A 105 -3.09 -0.32 -1.75
C ALA A 105 -2.79 -0.67 -0.28
N LEU A 106 -2.21 -1.84 -0.02
CA LEU A 106 -1.80 -2.25 1.32
C LEU A 106 -0.61 -1.42 1.84
N GLU A 107 0.34 -1.06 0.96
CA GLU A 107 1.44 -0.16 1.28
C GLU A 107 0.93 1.26 1.59
N ARG A 108 0.02 1.79 0.76
CA ARG A 108 -0.61 3.08 0.98
C ARG A 108 -1.42 3.08 2.27
N LEU A 109 -2.16 2.01 2.54
CA LEU A 109 -2.99 1.91 3.74
C LEU A 109 -2.14 1.95 5.03
N ALA A 110 -0.95 1.35 5.03
CA ALA A 110 -0.04 1.42 6.17
C ALA A 110 0.45 2.85 6.48
N LYS A 111 0.39 3.77 5.51
CA LYS A 111 0.90 5.15 5.62
C LYS A 111 -0.18 6.17 5.98
N ILE A 112 -1.45 5.78 6.02
CA ILE A 112 -2.55 6.73 6.29
C ILE A 112 -2.43 7.36 7.68
N LYS A 113 -2.87 8.60 7.79
CA LYS A 113 -2.96 9.31 9.08
C LYS A 113 -4.39 9.57 9.51
N ARG A 114 -5.34 9.59 8.57
CA ARG A 114 -6.76 9.83 8.84
C ARG A 114 -7.63 8.85 8.09
N ILE A 115 -8.78 8.59 8.69
CA ILE A 115 -9.87 7.85 8.06
C ILE A 115 -11.08 8.76 8.06
N ALA A 116 -11.69 8.92 6.90
CA ALA A 116 -12.96 9.57 6.70
C ALA A 116 -14.00 8.49 6.40
N PHE A 117 -15.10 8.52 7.14
CA PHE A 117 -16.22 7.61 6.95
C PHE A 117 -17.38 8.37 6.33
N ASP A 118 -18.00 7.79 5.31
CA ASP A 118 -19.37 8.16 4.99
C ASP A 118 -20.33 7.66 6.06
N LYS A 119 -21.47 8.34 6.21
CA LYS A 119 -22.46 8.00 7.22
C LYS A 119 -23.49 7.00 6.69
N THR A 120 -24.09 7.27 5.53
CA THR A 120 -25.32 6.60 5.10
C THR A 120 -24.99 5.39 4.25
N GLY A 121 -25.26 4.18 4.76
CA GLY A 121 -24.91 2.92 4.09
C GLY A 121 -23.49 2.42 4.38
N THR A 122 -22.68 3.25 5.04
CA THR A 122 -21.41 2.87 5.66
C THR A 122 -21.58 2.70 7.18
N LEU A 123 -21.53 3.77 7.99
CA LEU A 123 -21.72 3.67 9.44
C LEU A 123 -23.16 3.30 9.86
N THR A 124 -24.11 3.47 8.95
CA THR A 124 -25.52 3.15 9.15
C THR A 124 -25.97 2.19 8.06
N TYR A 125 -27.03 1.42 8.30
CA TYR A 125 -27.51 0.41 7.36
C TYR A 125 -28.15 0.97 6.08
N GLY A 126 -28.16 2.30 5.86
CA GLY A 126 -28.78 2.93 4.69
C GLY A 126 -30.30 2.77 4.59
N LYS A 127 -30.91 2.08 5.56
CA LYS A 127 -32.35 1.84 5.67
C LYS A 127 -32.87 2.60 6.88
N PRO A 128 -33.53 3.76 6.69
CA PRO A 128 -34.13 4.46 7.82
C PRO A 128 -35.23 3.58 8.42
N VAL A 129 -35.07 3.24 9.69
CA VAL A 129 -36.11 2.59 10.49
C VAL A 129 -36.65 3.66 11.43
N VAL A 130 -37.97 3.75 11.57
CA VAL A 130 -38.58 4.63 12.56
C VAL A 130 -38.21 4.10 13.94
N THR A 131 -37.24 4.74 14.60
CA THR A 131 -36.78 4.37 15.95
C THR A 131 -37.69 4.94 17.03
N GLN A 132 -38.32 6.08 16.76
CA GLN A 132 -39.16 6.79 17.70
C GLN A 132 -40.20 7.63 16.95
N ILE A 133 -41.43 7.67 17.49
CA ILE A 133 -42.48 8.58 17.07
C ILE A 133 -42.73 9.51 18.26
N ILE A 134 -42.44 10.80 18.10
CA ILE A 134 -42.61 11.80 19.16
C ILE A 134 -43.85 12.63 18.83
N SER A 135 -44.76 12.76 19.80
CA SER A 135 -45.96 13.61 19.72
C SER A 135 -45.64 15.05 20.13
N ILE A 136 -46.47 16.02 19.72
CA ILE A 136 -46.23 17.48 19.68
C ILE A 136 -46.08 18.15 21.10
N ASP A 137 -45.97 17.39 22.19
CA ASP A 137 -45.70 17.97 23.52
C ASP A 137 -44.19 18.32 23.67
N PRO A 138 -43.80 19.58 23.99
CA PRO A 138 -42.51 20.17 23.56
C PRO A 138 -41.31 19.93 24.50
N LYS A 139 -41.32 18.90 25.34
CA LYS A 139 -40.23 18.68 26.30
C LYS A 139 -39.37 17.47 25.92
N VAL A 140 -38.25 17.75 25.25
CA VAL A 140 -36.90 17.14 25.38
C VAL A 140 -36.22 16.99 24.00
N GLY A 141 -35.01 17.54 23.87
CA GLY A 141 -34.26 17.70 22.61
C GLY A 141 -33.21 16.63 22.32
N GLU A 142 -32.98 16.39 21.02
CA GLU A 142 -32.18 15.31 20.40
C GLU A 142 -30.66 15.55 20.30
N ALA A 143 -30.11 16.61 20.91
CA ALA A 143 -28.72 17.04 20.65
C ALA A 143 -27.61 16.15 21.29
N LEU A 144 -27.95 15.16 22.13
CA LEU A 144 -26.99 14.41 22.96
C LEU A 144 -26.40 13.13 22.29
N LEU A 145 -26.98 12.66 21.18
CA LEU A 145 -26.63 11.33 20.61
C LEU A 145 -25.38 11.31 19.72
N LEU A 146 -24.87 12.47 19.29
CA LEU A 146 -23.72 12.56 18.37
C LEU A 146 -22.36 12.59 19.08
N GLU A 147 -22.31 12.83 20.39
CA GLU A 147 -21.08 12.93 21.18
C GLU A 147 -20.53 11.54 21.63
N LEU A 148 -21.41 10.52 21.71
CA LEU A 148 -21.07 9.17 22.18
C LEU A 148 -20.23 8.34 21.18
N ALA A 149 -20.10 8.76 19.93
CA ALA A 149 -19.39 8.00 18.89
C ALA A 149 -17.88 8.34 18.77
N GLY A 150 -17.34 9.26 19.58
CA GLY A 150 -15.92 9.62 19.56
C GLY A 150 -15.45 10.25 18.24
N ILE A 151 -16.36 10.88 17.49
CA ILE A 151 -16.06 11.51 16.19
C ILE A 151 -15.64 12.95 16.43
N ASN A 152 -14.35 13.25 16.27
CA ASN A 152 -13.79 14.56 16.61
C ASN A 152 -14.09 15.66 15.57
N ASN A 153 -14.77 15.35 14.45
CA ASN A 153 -15.12 16.33 13.42
C ASN A 153 -16.27 15.83 12.53
N ILE A 154 -17.47 16.42 12.64
CA ILE A 154 -18.66 16.03 11.87
C ILE A 154 -19.01 17.14 10.88
N LYS A 155 -19.11 16.79 9.59
CA LYS A 155 -19.70 17.66 8.56
C LYS A 155 -20.94 16.98 7.99
N ALA A 156 -22.11 17.56 8.22
CA ALA A 156 -23.39 17.07 7.70
C ALA A 156 -23.83 17.88 6.47
N GLY A 157 -24.64 17.29 5.58
CA GLY A 157 -25.18 17.98 4.40
C GLY A 157 -24.16 18.25 3.29
N CYS A 158 -23.07 17.49 3.21
CA CYS A 158 -22.04 17.67 2.20
C CYS A 158 -22.51 17.16 0.82
N LEU A 159 -22.36 18.01 -0.20
CA LEU A 159 -22.36 17.58 -1.60
C LEU A 159 -21.11 16.73 -1.91
N PRO A 160 -21.11 15.88 -2.97
CA PRO A 160 -19.94 15.10 -3.37
C PRO A 160 -18.65 15.94 -3.53
N GLU A 161 -18.77 17.15 -4.04
CA GLU A 161 -17.67 18.11 -4.22
C GLU A 161 -17.07 18.53 -2.88
N ASN A 162 -17.91 18.72 -1.85
CA ASN A 162 -17.46 19.12 -0.52
C ASN A 162 -16.66 18.00 0.17
N LYS A 163 -16.95 16.73 -0.15
CA LYS A 163 -16.17 15.58 0.34
C LYS A 163 -14.77 15.57 -0.28
N LEU A 164 -14.68 15.84 -1.59
CA LEU A 164 -13.42 15.94 -2.32
C LEU A 164 -12.54 17.06 -1.77
N GLU A 165 -13.09 18.26 -1.58
CA GLU A 165 -12.36 19.38 -1.01
C GLU A 165 -11.83 19.07 0.40
N ALA A 166 -12.64 18.44 1.25
CA ALA A 166 -12.22 18.05 2.59
C ALA A 166 -11.03 17.08 2.56
N ILE A 167 -11.07 16.07 1.69
CA ILE A 167 -9.96 15.12 1.49
C ILE A 167 -8.70 15.87 1.01
N GLN A 168 -8.86 16.75 0.01
CA GLN A 168 -7.74 17.50 -0.57
C GLN A 168 -7.06 18.41 0.44
N VAL A 169 -7.82 19.11 1.30
CA VAL A 169 -7.26 19.98 2.34
C VAL A 169 -6.31 19.22 3.26
N TYR A 170 -6.66 17.99 3.65
CA TYR A 170 -5.78 17.17 4.50
C TYR A 170 -4.63 16.53 3.72
N GLN A 171 -4.86 16.12 2.47
CA GLN A 171 -3.78 15.61 1.64
C GLN A 171 -2.71 16.69 1.35
N GLN A 172 -3.10 17.94 1.11
CA GLN A 172 -2.19 19.07 0.94
C GLN A 172 -1.36 19.36 2.20
N LYS A 173 -1.86 18.99 3.38
CA LYS A 173 -1.12 19.04 4.65
C LYS A 173 -0.20 17.84 4.87
N ASN A 174 0.03 16.99 3.85
CA ASN A 174 0.78 15.74 3.95
C ASN A 174 0.20 14.76 4.99
N GLU A 175 -1.14 14.72 5.07
CA GLU A 175 -1.86 13.82 5.93
C GLU A 175 -2.72 12.88 5.08
N PRO A 176 -2.16 11.76 4.61
CA PRO A 176 -2.86 10.83 3.73
C PRO A 176 -4.15 10.32 4.36
N VAL A 177 -5.23 10.47 3.61
CA VAL A 177 -6.60 10.15 4.04
C VAL A 177 -7.07 8.87 3.38
N CYS A 178 -7.56 7.94 4.19
CA CYS A 178 -8.38 6.83 3.73
C CYS A 178 -9.86 7.24 3.75
N MET A 179 -10.59 7.01 2.66
CA MET A 179 -12.04 7.23 2.60
C MET A 179 -12.76 5.88 2.61
N VAL A 180 -13.80 5.75 3.42
CA VAL A 180 -14.69 4.57 3.48
C VAL A 180 -16.09 5.02 3.09
N GLY A 181 -16.70 4.34 2.12
CA GLY A 181 -18.02 4.71 1.60
C GLY A 181 -18.71 3.56 0.87
N ASP A 182 -19.99 3.69 0.61
CA ASP A 182 -20.83 2.69 -0.07
C ASP A 182 -21.48 3.27 -1.35
N GLY A 183 -21.73 4.57 -1.38
CA GLY A 183 -22.60 5.17 -2.39
C GLY A 183 -21.91 5.57 -3.69
N ILE A 184 -22.73 5.74 -4.74
CA ILE A 184 -22.35 6.41 -6.00
C ILE A 184 -21.77 7.80 -5.73
N ASN A 185 -22.29 8.49 -4.70
CA ASN A 185 -21.84 9.81 -4.25
C ASN A 185 -20.43 9.79 -3.66
N ASP A 186 -19.93 8.64 -3.21
CA ASP A 186 -18.61 8.47 -2.62
C ASP A 186 -17.57 8.05 -3.65
N ALA A 187 -17.98 7.52 -4.81
CA ALA A 187 -17.05 7.05 -5.82
C ALA A 187 -15.97 8.09 -6.23
N PRO A 188 -16.29 9.39 -6.42
CA PRO A 188 -15.26 10.39 -6.67
C PRO A 188 -14.30 10.56 -5.48
N ALA A 189 -14.82 10.55 -4.25
CA ALA A 189 -14.06 10.71 -3.02
C ALA A 189 -13.15 9.49 -2.76
N LEU A 190 -13.66 8.27 -2.96
CA LEU A 190 -12.92 7.02 -2.88
C LEU A 190 -11.73 7.00 -3.84
N LYS A 191 -11.95 7.44 -5.10
CA LYS A 191 -10.87 7.47 -6.11
C LYS A 191 -9.80 8.52 -5.83
N THR A 192 -10.19 9.64 -5.21
CA THR A 192 -9.31 10.79 -4.90
C THR A 192 -8.56 10.60 -3.58
N ALA A 193 -9.11 9.81 -2.66
CA ALA A 193 -8.46 9.46 -1.41
C ALA A 193 -7.09 8.80 -1.64
N TYR A 194 -6.23 8.88 -0.62
CA TYR A 194 -4.96 8.18 -0.67
C TYR A 194 -5.17 6.67 -0.69
N VAL A 195 -6.24 6.19 -0.04
CA VAL A 195 -6.80 4.83 -0.19
C VAL A 195 -8.33 4.91 -0.11
N GLY A 196 -9.04 4.33 -1.07
CA GLY A 196 -10.49 4.18 -1.04
C GLY A 196 -10.92 2.77 -0.61
N ILE A 197 -11.84 2.67 0.36
CA ILE A 197 -12.48 1.43 0.80
C ILE A 197 -13.98 1.50 0.49
N ALA A 198 -14.49 0.57 -0.33
CA ALA A 198 -15.92 0.46 -0.62
C ALA A 198 -16.60 -0.63 0.20
N MET A 199 -17.86 -0.41 0.57
CA MET A 199 -18.77 -1.47 1.02
C MET A 199 -19.18 -2.34 -0.18
N GLY A 200 -19.24 -3.65 0.01
CA GLY A 200 -19.37 -4.63 -1.07
C GLY A 200 -20.80 -5.09 -1.35
N SER A 201 -21.65 -5.22 -0.32
CA SER A 201 -23.03 -5.69 -0.51
C SER A 201 -24.05 -4.54 -0.51
N ILE A 202 -23.82 -3.51 0.31
CA ILE A 202 -24.60 -2.27 0.34
C ILE A 202 -24.09 -1.28 -0.71
N GLY A 203 -22.82 -1.38 -1.10
CA GLY A 203 -22.20 -0.42 -1.99
C GLY A 203 -22.60 -0.58 -3.45
N SER A 204 -22.69 0.54 -4.16
CA SER A 204 -22.98 0.55 -5.60
C SER A 204 -21.81 -0.02 -6.42
N ASP A 205 -22.11 -0.65 -7.56
CA ASP A 205 -21.08 -1.14 -8.51
C ASP A 205 -20.04 -0.06 -8.86
N ILE A 206 -20.48 1.20 -8.93
CA ILE A 206 -19.62 2.37 -9.21
C ILE A 206 -18.66 2.65 -8.05
N ALA A 207 -19.10 2.51 -6.79
CA ALA A 207 -18.24 2.67 -5.62
C ALA A 207 -17.22 1.53 -5.50
N VAL A 208 -17.66 0.29 -5.74
CA VAL A 208 -16.81 -0.89 -5.78
C VAL A 208 -15.73 -0.74 -6.85
N ASP A 209 -16.06 -0.20 -8.03
CA ASP A 209 -15.08 0.04 -9.11
C ASP A 209 -14.11 1.21 -8.84
N ALA A 210 -14.57 2.22 -8.12
CA ALA A 210 -13.75 3.36 -7.76
C ALA A 210 -12.72 3.06 -6.65
N ALA A 211 -13.02 2.14 -5.73
CA ALA A 211 -12.21 1.84 -4.56
C ALA A 211 -10.98 0.97 -4.84
N ASP A 212 -9.96 1.09 -3.98
CA ASP A 212 -8.77 0.23 -3.99
C ASP A 212 -9.00 -1.09 -3.23
N ILE A 213 -9.89 -1.05 -2.23
CA ILE A 213 -10.21 -2.16 -1.32
C ILE A 213 -11.74 -2.25 -1.19
N VAL A 214 -12.29 -3.46 -1.08
CA VAL A 214 -13.72 -3.71 -0.96
C VAL A 214 -14.01 -4.62 0.24
N LEU A 215 -14.96 -4.24 1.08
CA LEU A 215 -15.46 -5.06 2.21
C LEU A 215 -16.70 -5.84 1.77
N VAL A 216 -16.53 -7.11 1.39
CA VAL A 216 -17.58 -7.94 0.79
C VAL A 216 -18.78 -8.12 1.73
N GLY A 217 -18.52 -8.34 3.03
CA GLY A 217 -19.55 -8.54 4.05
C GLY A 217 -20.11 -7.27 4.69
N ASP A 218 -19.68 -6.08 4.25
CA ASP A 218 -20.04 -4.80 4.88
C ASP A 218 -19.69 -4.69 6.37
N ASP A 219 -18.76 -5.53 6.85
CA ASP A 219 -18.33 -5.57 8.23
C ASP A 219 -17.25 -4.54 8.52
N ILE A 220 -17.66 -3.33 8.90
CA ILE A 220 -16.75 -2.24 9.32
C ILE A 220 -15.83 -2.67 10.49
N LYS A 221 -16.24 -3.68 11.27
CA LYS A 221 -15.44 -4.30 12.34
C LYS A 221 -14.11 -4.87 11.85
N GLU A 222 -13.97 -5.16 10.56
CA GLU A 222 -12.75 -5.69 9.96
C GLU A 222 -11.76 -4.59 9.54
N ILE A 223 -12.17 -3.32 9.53
CA ILE A 223 -11.28 -2.19 9.19
C ILE A 223 -10.09 -2.07 10.17
N PRO A 224 -10.26 -2.14 11.50
CA PRO A 224 -9.14 -2.17 12.43
C PRO A 224 -8.15 -3.29 12.14
N HIS A 225 -8.64 -4.50 11.82
CA HIS A 225 -7.79 -5.63 11.44
C HIS A 225 -7.00 -5.31 10.17
N LEU A 226 -7.66 -4.80 9.13
CA LEU A 226 -7.03 -4.42 7.86
C LEU A 226 -5.92 -3.38 8.03
N LEU A 227 -6.15 -2.34 8.85
CA LEU A 227 -5.16 -1.30 9.11
C LEU A 227 -3.91 -1.86 9.80
N GLN A 228 -4.11 -2.76 10.74
CA GLN A 228 -3.01 -3.39 11.45
C GLN A 228 -2.29 -4.43 10.58
N LEU A 229 -3.01 -5.18 9.76
CA LEU A 229 -2.46 -6.08 8.76
C LEU A 229 -1.58 -5.30 7.78
N ALA A 230 -2.02 -4.16 7.28
CA ALA A 230 -1.22 -3.30 6.42
C ALA A 230 0.11 -2.88 7.08
N LYS A 231 0.05 -2.41 8.34
CA LYS A 231 1.26 -2.07 9.11
C LYS A 231 2.16 -3.28 9.34
N LYS A 232 1.59 -4.43 9.68
CA LYS A 232 2.33 -5.67 9.94
C LYS A 232 3.01 -6.17 8.67
N THR A 233 2.33 -6.11 7.52
CA THR A 233 2.91 -6.46 6.22
C THR A 233 4.08 -5.55 5.88
N MET A 234 3.97 -4.24 6.07
CA MET A 234 5.09 -3.32 5.85
C MET A 234 6.27 -3.56 6.81
N GLN A 235 6.00 -3.92 8.06
CA GLN A 235 7.05 -4.35 8.99
C GLN A 235 7.75 -5.62 8.50
N THR A 236 7.00 -6.63 8.06
CA THR A 236 7.56 -7.87 7.50
C THR A 236 8.42 -7.59 6.26
N ILE A 237 7.97 -6.70 5.37
CA ILE A 237 8.76 -6.26 4.20
C ILE A 237 10.08 -5.63 4.65
N ASN A 238 10.03 -4.67 5.57
CA ASN A 238 11.24 -4.00 6.05
C ASN A 238 12.22 -4.97 6.73
N ILE A 239 11.71 -5.93 7.52
CA ILE A 239 12.53 -6.98 8.14
C ILE A 239 13.15 -7.87 7.08
N ASN A 240 12.37 -8.32 6.09
CA ASN A 240 12.86 -9.18 5.00
C ASN A 240 13.92 -8.47 4.15
N LEU A 241 13.72 -7.20 3.84
CA LEU A 241 14.70 -6.38 3.11
C LEU A 241 15.98 -6.21 3.91
N ALA A 242 15.88 -5.83 5.19
CA ALA A 242 17.03 -5.66 6.07
C ALA A 242 17.83 -6.96 6.24
N ALA A 243 17.14 -8.08 6.50
CA ALA A 243 17.76 -9.39 6.63
C ALA A 243 18.43 -9.85 5.32
N SER A 244 17.76 -9.66 4.18
CA SER A 244 18.31 -9.99 2.85
C SER A 244 19.56 -9.17 2.53
N MET A 245 19.53 -7.86 2.80
CA MET A 245 20.70 -7.00 2.61
C MET A 245 21.86 -7.42 3.51
N ALA A 246 21.61 -7.67 4.79
CA ALA A 246 22.64 -8.09 5.74
C ALA A 246 23.30 -9.41 5.31
N LEU A 247 22.51 -10.42 4.93
CA LEU A 247 23.01 -11.69 4.41
C LEU A 247 23.87 -11.48 3.16
N ASN A 248 23.43 -10.62 2.24
CA ASN A 248 24.18 -10.30 1.02
C ASN A 248 25.54 -9.66 1.32
N PHE A 249 25.59 -8.66 2.21
CA PHE A 249 26.85 -8.01 2.59
C PHE A 249 27.81 -8.97 3.30
N ILE A 250 27.30 -9.81 4.22
CA ILE A 250 28.10 -10.82 4.90
C ILE A 250 28.68 -11.80 3.87
N ALA A 251 27.85 -12.29 2.94
CA ALA A 251 28.30 -13.27 1.96
C ALA A 251 29.33 -12.71 0.98
N ILE A 252 29.19 -11.46 0.54
CA ILE A 252 30.20 -10.76 -0.27
C ILE A 252 31.52 -10.64 0.52
N GLY A 253 31.46 -10.24 1.80
CA GLY A 253 32.66 -10.15 2.65
C GLY A 253 33.38 -11.51 2.78
N LEU A 254 32.63 -12.58 3.02
CA LEU A 254 33.17 -13.94 3.11
C LEU A 254 33.70 -14.48 1.77
N ALA A 255 33.13 -14.04 0.64
CA ALA A 255 33.62 -14.38 -0.68
C ALA A 255 34.96 -13.70 -0.99
N ILE A 256 35.13 -12.44 -0.59
CA ILE A 256 36.40 -11.69 -0.76
C ILE A 256 37.52 -12.34 0.08
N THR A 257 37.23 -12.73 1.32
CA THR A 257 38.22 -13.40 2.18
C THR A 257 38.56 -14.82 1.74
N GLY A 258 37.78 -15.41 0.83
CA GLY A 258 37.95 -16.79 0.36
C GLY A 258 37.39 -17.85 1.30
N VAL A 259 36.70 -17.45 2.37
CA VAL A 259 36.04 -18.38 3.29
C VAL A 259 34.84 -19.05 2.62
N LEU A 260 34.13 -18.31 1.76
CA LEU A 260 32.99 -18.81 1.03
C LEU A 260 33.42 -19.30 -0.36
N ASN A 261 32.96 -20.49 -0.74
CA ASN A 261 33.10 -21.01 -2.10
C ASN A 261 31.78 -20.84 -2.88
N PRO A 262 31.76 -21.00 -4.22
CA PRO A 262 30.58 -20.74 -5.03
C PRO A 262 29.38 -21.63 -4.68
N VAL A 263 29.64 -22.90 -4.29
CA VAL A 263 28.60 -23.88 -3.96
C VAL A 263 27.90 -23.49 -2.66
N VAL A 264 28.67 -23.17 -1.62
CA VAL A 264 28.13 -22.70 -0.33
C VAL A 264 27.44 -21.35 -0.50
N GLY A 265 27.98 -20.44 -1.32
CA GLY A 265 27.35 -19.17 -1.65
C GLY A 265 25.96 -19.35 -2.27
N ALA A 266 25.83 -20.25 -3.25
CA ALA A 266 24.53 -20.58 -3.85
C ALA A 266 23.54 -21.19 -2.85
N LEU A 267 24.01 -22.04 -1.94
CA LEU A 267 23.17 -22.63 -0.89
C LEU A 267 22.65 -21.57 0.09
N VAL A 268 23.53 -20.70 0.59
CA VAL A 268 23.15 -19.58 1.48
C VAL A 268 22.10 -18.68 0.82
N HIS A 269 22.22 -18.47 -0.49
CA HIS A 269 21.27 -17.69 -1.27
C HIS A 269 19.86 -18.29 -1.31
N ASN A 270 19.77 -19.60 -1.56
CA ASN A 270 18.51 -20.32 -1.58
C ASN A 270 17.87 -20.37 -0.19
N ILE A 271 18.67 -20.60 0.85
CA ILE A 271 18.20 -20.58 2.25
C ILE A 271 17.63 -19.21 2.60
N GLY A 272 18.32 -18.13 2.22
CA GLY A 272 17.84 -16.76 2.44
C GLY A 272 16.49 -16.49 1.77
N SER A 273 16.31 -16.95 0.53
CA SER A 273 15.05 -16.81 -0.21
C SER A 273 13.91 -17.58 0.46
N VAL A 274 14.17 -18.83 0.89
CA VAL A 274 13.19 -19.64 1.62
C VAL A 274 12.83 -18.99 2.96
N ALA A 275 13.80 -18.46 3.70
CA ALA A 275 13.56 -17.78 4.98
C ALA A 275 12.64 -16.56 4.83
N VAL A 276 12.85 -15.75 3.78
CA VAL A 276 11.97 -14.62 3.43
C VAL A 276 10.55 -15.10 3.13
N ILE A 277 10.40 -16.15 2.32
CA ILE A 277 9.09 -16.73 1.98
C ILE A 277 8.37 -17.23 3.24
N ILE A 278 9.08 -17.95 4.11
CA ILE A 278 8.53 -18.44 5.37
C ILE A 278 8.06 -17.28 6.25
N ASN A 279 8.90 -16.25 6.44
CA ASN A 279 8.54 -15.09 7.25
C ASN A 279 7.33 -14.34 6.67
N SER A 280 7.26 -14.18 5.35
CA SER A 280 6.08 -13.63 4.67
C SER A 280 4.84 -14.50 4.88
N SER A 281 4.96 -15.82 4.81
CA SER A 281 3.83 -16.77 4.95
C SER A 281 3.18 -16.73 6.33
N LEU A 282 3.91 -16.31 7.38
CA LEU A 282 3.36 -16.13 8.72
C LEU A 282 2.22 -15.11 8.76
N LEU A 283 2.20 -14.15 7.82
CA LEU A 283 1.09 -13.21 7.67
C LEU A 283 -0.23 -13.91 7.34
N LEU A 284 -0.23 -15.06 6.66
CA LEU A 284 -1.45 -15.80 6.32
C LEU A 284 -2.24 -16.27 7.54
N LYS A 285 -1.55 -16.52 8.67
CA LYS A 285 -2.16 -16.96 9.94
C LYS A 285 -2.27 -15.83 10.96
N TRP A 286 -1.79 -14.63 10.63
CA TRP A 286 -1.81 -13.52 11.54
C TRP A 286 -3.23 -12.98 11.69
N ARG A 287 -3.70 -12.82 12.92
CA ARG A 287 -4.93 -12.10 13.23
C ARG A 287 -4.66 -11.22 14.44
N ASN A 288 -5.17 -10.00 14.41
CA ASN A 288 -5.21 -9.18 15.61
C ASN A 288 -6.57 -9.41 16.31
N GLU A 289 -6.53 -10.01 17.49
CA GLU A 289 -7.72 -10.31 18.31
C GLU A 289 -8.04 -9.20 19.34
N LYS A 290 -7.53 -7.98 19.13
CA LYS A 290 -7.69 -6.84 20.06
C LYS A 290 -8.35 -5.64 19.41
#